data_AF-A0A9E3XB98-F1
#
_entry.id   AF-A0A9E3XB98-F1
#
_cell.length_a   1.000
_cell.length_b   1.000
_cell.length_c   1.000
_cell.angle_alpha   90.00
_cell.angle_beta   90.00
_cell.angle_gamma   90.00
#
_symmetry.space_group_name_H-M   'P 1'
#
loop_
_entity.id
_entity.type
_entity.pdbx_description
1 polymer ?
#
loop_
_entity_poly.entity_id
_entity_poly.type
_entity_poly.pdbx_seq_one_letter_code
_entity_poly.pdbx_strand_id
1 'polypeptide(L)'
;MVDHLALDIETVPAADLADYSETVQEKIQQKIERQQERNPDFDYRYFASIHGDFGKIVCLSMGYIHPGGKIKLKSLHGHDESQLLNEFNEVIRSINGIFIHYNGLN
;
A
#
# COMPACT_ATOMS: atom_id res chain seq x y z
N MET A 1 10.69 2.38 26.59
CA MET A 1 9.75 1.52 25.84
C MET A 1 9.82 2.00 24.41
N VAL A 2 10.04 1.12 23.44
CA VAL A 2 10.04 1.51 22.02
C VAL A 2 8.59 1.52 21.58
N ASP A 3 8.12 2.65 21.04
CA ASP A 3 6.76 2.75 20.51
C ASP A 3 6.73 1.94 19.20
N HIS A 4 5.93 0.87 19.20
CA HIS A 4 5.75 0.02 18.03
C HIS A 4 4.51 0.46 17.25
N LEU A 5 4.64 0.52 15.93
CA LEU A 5 3.55 0.71 14.97
C LEU A 5 3.44 -0.55 14.11
N ALA A 6 2.25 -1.14 14.08
CA ALA A 6 1.85 -2.09 13.04
C ALA A 6 1.05 -1.33 11.98
N LEU A 7 1.32 -1.60 10.71
CA LEU A 7 0.65 -1.00 9.56
C LEU A 7 0.22 -2.10 8.60
N ASP A 8 -1.00 -1.96 8.11
CA ASP A 8 -1.58 -2.78 7.05
C ASP A 8 -2.13 -1.86 5.96
N ILE A 9 -1.90 -2.21 4.70
CA ILE A 9 -2.16 -1.36 3.53
C ILE A 9 -2.92 -2.19 2.50
N GLU A 10 -4.09 -1.71 2.11
CA GLU A 10 -4.86 -2.30 1.02
C GLU A 10 -4.85 -1.36 -0.18
N THR A 11 -4.60 -1.92 -1.36
CA THR A 11 -4.57 -1.17 -2.61
C THR A 11 -5.48 -1.79 -3.66
N VAL A 12 -5.87 -0.97 -4.63
CA VAL A 12 -6.57 -1.38 -5.85
C VAL A 12 -5.80 -0.88 -7.07
N PRO A 13 -6.08 -1.33 -8.29
CA PRO A 13 -5.44 -0.76 -9.48
C PRO A 13 -5.67 0.75 -9.56
N ALA A 14 -4.59 1.51 -9.78
CA ALA A 14 -4.64 2.97 -9.91
C ALA A 14 -5.29 3.43 -11.22
N ALA A 15 -5.19 2.62 -12.27
CA ALA A 15 -5.77 2.84 -13.59
C ALA A 15 -6.07 1.51 -14.29
N ASP A 16 -6.84 1.56 -15.37
CA ASP A 16 -7.03 0.39 -16.24
C ASP A 16 -5.76 0.13 -17.05
N LEU A 17 -5.50 -1.14 -17.42
CA LEU A 17 -4.29 -1.49 -18.18
C LEU A 17 -4.18 -0.69 -19.49
N ALA A 18 -5.32 -0.39 -20.12
CA ALA A 18 -5.41 0.36 -21.36
C ALA A 18 -4.96 1.83 -21.23
N ASP A 19 -4.91 2.38 -20.01
CA ASP A 19 -4.50 3.77 -19.77
C ASP A 19 -2.97 3.95 -19.80
N TYR A 20 -2.20 2.85 -19.75
CA TYR A 20 -0.75 2.88 -19.83
C TYR A 20 -0.24 2.80 -21.28
N SER A 21 0.98 3.27 -21.54
CA SER A 21 1.61 3.12 -22.87
C SER A 21 1.75 1.65 -23.28
N GLU A 22 1.71 1.34 -24.57
CA GLU A 22 1.88 -0.02 -25.11
C GLU A 22 3.10 -0.74 -24.55
N THR A 23 4.25 -0.07 -24.45
CA THR A 23 5.47 -0.65 -23.87
C THR A 23 5.32 -1.07 -22.40
N VAL A 24 4.52 -0.34 -21.62
CA VAL A 24 4.21 -0.69 -20.23
C VAL A 24 3.25 -1.88 -20.20
N GLN A 25 2.22 -1.85 -21.04
CA GLN A 25 1.26 -2.96 -21.16
C GLN A 25 1.97 -4.27 -21.50
N GLU A 26 2.86 -4.27 -22.49
CA GLU A 26 3.66 -5.45 -22.88
C GLU A 26 4.51 -5.99 -21.72
N LYS A 27 5.17 -5.10 -20.96
CA LYS A 27 5.98 -5.50 -19.80
C LYS A 27 5.13 -6.09 -18.68
N ILE A 28 3.96 -5.52 -18.42
CA ILE A 28 3.01 -6.04 -17.42
C ILE A 28 2.52 -7.42 -17.87
N GLN A 29 2.13 -7.55 -19.13
CA GLN A 29 1.63 -8.80 -19.69
C GLN A 29 2.68 -9.91 -19.60
N GLN A 30 3.95 -9.64 -19.95
CA GLN A 30 5.05 -10.59 -19.79
C GLN A 30 5.26 -11.02 -18.33
N LYS A 31 5.07 -10.12 -17.37
CA LYS A 31 5.16 -10.45 -15.93
C LYS A 31 3.98 -11.30 -15.49
N ILE A 32 2.77 -10.99 -15.94
CA ILE A 32 1.54 -11.75 -15.66
C ILE A 32 1.68 -13.17 -16.20
N GLU A 33 2.06 -13.34 -17.46
CA GLU A 33 2.23 -14.65 -18.10
C GLU A 33 3.18 -15.56 -17.33
N ARG A 34 4.33 -15.02 -16.89
CA ARG A 34 5.28 -15.76 -16.05
C ARG A 34 4.70 -16.19 -14.70
N GLN A 35 3.82 -15.40 -14.11
CA GLN A 35 3.16 -15.75 -12.84
C GLN A 35 2.03 -16.75 -13.05
N GLN A 36 1.35 -16.70 -14.20
CA GLN A 36 0.27 -17.63 -14.55
C GLN A 36 0.73 -19.09 -14.66
N GLU A 37 2.01 -19.33 -14.95
CA GLU A 37 2.61 -20.67 -14.87
C GLU A 37 2.47 -21.31 -13.47
N ARG A 38 2.36 -20.49 -12.42
CA ARG A 38 2.27 -20.93 -11.01
C ARG A 38 0.89 -20.66 -10.41
N ASN A 39 0.22 -19.61 -10.87
CA ASN A 39 -1.11 -19.22 -10.42
C ASN A 39 -1.97 -18.80 -11.63
N PRO A 40 -2.74 -19.73 -12.22
CA PRO A 40 -3.54 -19.46 -13.42
C PRO A 40 -4.52 -18.29 -13.29
N ASP A 41 -4.96 -17.97 -12.08
CA ASP A 41 -5.91 -16.88 -11.80
C ASP A 41 -5.21 -15.52 -11.63
N PHE A 42 -3.88 -15.45 -11.78
CA PHE A 42 -3.12 -14.21 -11.67
C PHE A 42 -3.41 -13.31 -12.88
N ASP A 43 -4.16 -12.24 -12.66
CA ASP A 43 -4.57 -11.28 -13.69
C ASP A 43 -3.98 -9.88 -13.44
N TYR A 44 -4.36 -8.93 -14.31
CA TYR A 44 -3.94 -7.55 -14.17
C TYR A 44 -4.42 -6.92 -12.86
N ARG A 45 -5.65 -7.20 -12.41
CA ARG A 45 -6.18 -6.60 -11.18
C ARG A 45 -5.35 -7.03 -9.97
N TYR A 46 -5.04 -8.32 -9.89
CA TYR A 46 -4.17 -8.85 -8.83
C TYR A 46 -2.76 -8.27 -8.94
N PHE A 47 -2.18 -8.26 -10.14
CA PHE A 47 -0.86 -7.68 -10.39
C PHE A 47 -0.76 -6.22 -9.92
N ALA A 48 -1.70 -5.37 -10.35
CA ALA A 48 -1.69 -3.95 -10.03
C ALA A 48 -1.96 -3.68 -8.55
N SER A 49 -2.74 -4.53 -7.88
CA SER A 49 -3.04 -4.39 -6.45
C SER A 49 -1.91 -4.82 -5.51
N ILE A 50 -0.81 -5.39 -6.03
CA ILE A 50 0.36 -5.79 -5.20
C ILE A 50 1.67 -5.12 -5.64
N HIS A 51 1.68 -4.41 -6.76
CA HIS A 51 2.85 -3.68 -7.26
C HIS A 51 2.65 -2.18 -7.01
N GLY A 52 3.49 -1.60 -6.15
CA GLY A 52 3.34 -0.21 -5.68
C GLY A 52 3.30 0.87 -6.78
N ASP A 53 3.84 0.60 -7.97
CA ASP A 53 3.77 1.54 -9.10
C ASP A 53 2.39 1.61 -9.77
N PHE A 54 1.56 0.57 -9.59
CA PHE A 54 0.27 0.40 -10.26
C PHE A 54 -0.90 0.34 -9.28
N GLY A 55 -0.62 0.36 -7.98
CA GLY A 55 -1.59 0.36 -6.91
C GLY A 55 -1.95 1.77 -6.47
N LYS A 56 -3.20 1.93 -6.03
CA LYS A 56 -3.71 3.10 -5.31
C LYS A 56 -4.14 2.66 -3.93
N ILE A 57 -3.65 3.35 -2.90
CA ILE A 57 -4.02 3.05 -1.51
C ILE A 57 -5.47 3.48 -1.27
N VAL A 58 -6.28 2.55 -0.76
CA VAL A 58 -7.69 2.79 -0.41
C VAL A 58 -7.99 2.57 1.07
N CYS A 59 -7.10 1.86 1.78
CA CYS A 59 -7.20 1.66 3.22
C CYS A 59 -5.81 1.61 3.87
N LEU A 60 -5.68 2.25 5.02
CA LEU A 60 -4.54 2.17 5.91
C LEU A 60 -5.03 1.86 7.32
N SER A 61 -4.69 0.68 7.82
CA SER A 61 -5.00 0.27 9.19
C SER A 61 -3.73 0.26 10.03
N MET A 62 -3.81 0.84 11.23
CA MET A 62 -2.67 0.98 12.12
C MET A 62 -3.01 0.65 13.56
N GLY A 63 -2.07 -0.03 14.21
CA GLY A 63 -2.06 -0.27 15.65
C GLY A 63 -0.79 0.31 16.24
N TYR A 64 -0.90 1.20 17.22
CA TYR A 64 0.27 1.86 17.83
C TYR A 64 0.10 2.12 19.32
N ILE A 65 1.24 2.22 20.02
CA ILE A 65 1.28 2.56 21.44
C ILE A 65 1.32 4.09 21.56
N HIS A 66 0.31 4.66 22.21
CA HIS A 66 0.26 6.09 22.50
C HIS A 66 0.99 6.40 23.82
N PRO A 67 1.51 7.63 24.00
CA PRO A 67 1.97 8.12 25.29
C PRO A 67 1.03 7.72 26.44
N GLY A 68 1.59 7.06 27.45
CA GLY A 68 0.84 6.45 28.55
C GLY A 68 0.57 4.94 28.41
N GLY A 69 1.12 4.29 27.37
CA GLY A 69 1.09 2.83 27.22
C GLY A 69 -0.23 2.26 26.69
N LYS A 70 -1.13 3.12 26.20
CA LYS A 70 -2.42 2.67 25.64
C LYS A 70 -2.27 2.30 24.18
N ILE A 71 -2.77 1.13 23.80
CA ILE A 71 -2.87 0.71 22.40
C ILE A 71 -4.00 1.50 21.73
N LYS A 72 -3.71 2.07 20.57
CA LYS A 72 -4.66 2.72 19.67
C LYS A 72 -4.74 1.93 18.38
N LEU A 73 -5.97 1.67 17.94
CA LEU A 73 -6.27 1.13 16.62
C LEU A 73 -6.96 2.22 15.82
N LYS A 74 -6.55 2.41 14.58
CA LYS A 74 -7.15 3.38 13.66
C LYS A 74 -7.11 2.82 12.24
N SER A 75 -8.24 2.92 11.55
CA SER A 75 -8.33 2.60 10.13
C SER A 75 -8.79 3.85 9.38
N LEU A 76 -8.05 4.20 8.33
CA LEU A 76 -8.35 5.27 7.40
C LEU A 76 -8.75 4.59 6.09
N HIS A 77 -9.87 4.98 5.49
CA HIS A 77 -10.31 4.44 4.20
C HIS A 77 -10.99 5.51 3.36
N GLY A 78 -10.87 5.43 2.04
CA GLY A 78 -11.42 6.45 1.16
C GLY A 78 -11.04 6.28 -0.31
N HIS A 79 -11.65 7.10 -1.16
CA HIS A 79 -11.37 7.11 -2.59
C HIS A 79 -10.34 8.17 -2.98
N ASP A 80 -10.12 9.18 -2.13
CA ASP A 80 -9.06 10.18 -2.31
C ASP A 80 -7.81 9.74 -1.54
N GLU A 81 -6.85 9.19 -2.27
CA GLU A 81 -5.58 8.73 -1.70
C GLU A 81 -4.77 9.89 -1.09
N SER A 82 -4.84 11.09 -1.66
CA SER A 82 -4.11 12.24 -1.13
C SER A 82 -4.65 12.64 0.24
N GLN A 83 -5.97 12.68 0.39
CA GLN A 83 -6.60 12.90 1.68
C GLN A 83 -6.20 11.81 2.69
N LEU A 84 -6.28 10.54 2.28
CA LEU A 84 -5.95 9.39 3.13
C LEU A 84 -4.50 9.45 3.64
N LEU A 85 -3.55 9.77 2.76
CA LEU A 85 -2.13 9.93 3.09
C LEU A 85 -1.88 11.13 3.99
N ASN A 86 -2.61 12.24 3.81
CA ASN A 86 -2.52 13.39 4.70
C ASN A 86 -2.98 13.05 6.12
N GLU A 87 -4.12 12.38 6.27
CA GLU A 87 -4.63 11.92 7.56
C GLU A 87 -3.70 10.87 8.22
N PHE A 88 -3.12 9.98 7.42
CA PHE A 88 -2.10 9.05 7.87
C PHE A 88 -0.88 9.79 8.45
N ASN A 89 -0.36 10.78 7.71
CA ASN A 89 0.78 11.58 8.13
C ASN A 89 0.52 12.35 9.42
N GLU A 90 -0.70 12.84 9.65
CA GLU A 90 -1.08 13.45 10.93
C GLU A 90 -0.96 12.47 12.10
N VAL A 91 -1.36 11.21 11.91
CA VAL A 91 -1.21 10.19 12.95
C VAL A 91 0.27 9.87 13.19
N ILE A 92 1.05 9.67 12.12
CA ILE A 92 2.49 9.39 12.22
C ILE A 92 3.22 10.52 12.97
N ARG A 93 2.90 11.79 12.70
CA ARG A 93 3.47 12.93 13.42
C ARG A 93 3.18 12.94 14.92
N SER A 94 2.12 12.27 15.37
CA SER A 94 1.78 12.15 16.79
C SER A 94 2.55 11.04 17.52
N ILE A 95 3.25 10.17 16.77
CA ILE A 95 4.00 9.03 17.30
C ILE A 95 5.48 9.42 17.40
N ASN A 96 6.05 9.34 18.61
CA ASN A 96 7.48 9.54 18.83
C ASN A 96 8.20 8.19 18.71
N GLY A 97 8.92 7.96 17.61
CA GLY A 97 9.59 6.67 17.44
C GLY A 97 10.59 6.63 16.30
N ILE A 98 11.28 5.50 16.18
CA ILE A 98 12.11 5.16 15.02
C ILE A 98 11.24 4.33 14.09
N PHE A 99 11.02 4.82 12.87
CA PHE A 99 10.34 4.08 11.81
C PHE A 99 11.37 3.31 11.01
N ILE A 100 11.22 2.00 10.97
CA ILE A 100 12.05 1.11 10.14
C ILE A 100 11.15 0.60 9.02
N HIS A 101 11.61 0.73 7.79
CA HIS A 101 10.95 0.14 6.63
C HIS A 101 11.88 -0.91 6.01
N TYR A 102 11.29 -1.86 5.30
CA TYR A 102 12.00 -2.85 4.50
C TYR A 102 11.62 -2.62 3.03
N ASN A 103 12.59 -2.54 2.12
CA ASN A 103 12.42 -2.22 0.68
C ASN A 103 11.87 -0.82 0.31
N GLY A 104 11.94 0.15 1.22
CA GLY A 104 11.69 1.54 0.83
C GLY A 104 12.92 2.10 0.14
N LEU A 105 12.72 2.94 -0.88
CA LEU A 105 13.82 3.69 -1.49
C LEU A 105 14.35 4.70 -0.47
N ASN A 106 15.67 4.75 -0.31
CA ASN A 106 16.37 5.74 0.53
C ASN A 106 16.16 7.17 0.00
#